data_AF-A0A7W2YFB1-F1
#
_entry.id   AF-A0A7W2YFB1-F1
#
_cell.length_a   1.000
_cell.length_b   1.000
_cell.length_c   1.000
_cell.angle_alpha   90.00
_cell.angle_beta   90.00
_cell.angle_gamma   90.00
#
_symmetry.space_group_name_H-M   'P 1'
#
loop_
_entity.id
_entity.type
_entity.pdbx_description
1 polymer ?
#
loop_
_entity_poly.entity_id
_entity_poly.type
_entity_poly.pdbx_seq_one_letter_code
_entity_poly.pdbx_strand_id
1 'polypeptide(L)'
;MTKAKLTQLIHIAKGQLGLDDDTYRAALLGAAGKTSCSQMSLPELNKVLEHFKKAGFKTKAKRRLSPKSSSTQLGEINKIRAIWITMHKQSFVRDGSETALDAYVNRMLNRAKVGANVSYHTQFLTLTQAIQVLEPLKKWHKREMLNHLKANNMQAYEAFNCLVSGQTYARPIPLSTVPHKSYPAVCNIFEISTNEINPLPRV
;
A
#
# COMPACT_ATOMS: atom_id res chain seq x y z
N MET A 1 3.51 -26.72 -4.89
CA MET A 1 4.62 -26.02 -4.19
C MET A 1 5.88 -26.85 -4.36
N THR A 2 7.06 -26.22 -4.50
CA THR A 2 8.35 -26.94 -4.62
C THR A 2 8.90 -27.34 -3.23
N LYS A 3 9.77 -28.36 -3.17
CA LYS A 3 10.43 -28.81 -1.92
C LYS A 3 11.12 -27.65 -1.20
N ALA A 4 11.88 -26.83 -1.93
CA ALA A 4 12.57 -25.65 -1.40
C ALA A 4 11.63 -24.65 -0.72
N LYS A 5 10.46 -24.39 -1.32
CA LYS A 5 9.47 -23.45 -0.76
C LYS A 5 8.85 -23.97 0.54
N LEU A 6 8.61 -25.28 0.65
CA LEU A 6 8.12 -25.88 1.91
C LEU A 6 9.17 -25.81 3.01
N THR A 7 10.42 -26.18 2.71
CA THR A 7 11.53 -26.07 3.66
C THR A 7 11.68 -24.63 4.16
N GLN A 8 11.61 -23.65 3.25
CA GLN A 8 11.64 -22.23 3.63
C GLN A 8 10.50 -21.86 4.59
N LEU A 9 9.27 -22.30 4.31
CA LEU A 9 8.12 -22.02 5.19
C LEU A 9 8.26 -22.68 6.55
N ILE A 10 8.80 -23.89 6.62
CA ILE A 10 9.04 -24.60 7.88
C ILE A 10 10.10 -23.87 8.73
N HIS A 11 11.16 -23.33 8.13
CA HIS A 11 12.12 -22.51 8.86
C HIS A 11 11.53 -21.17 9.32
N ILE A 12 10.68 -20.55 8.51
CA ILE A 12 9.93 -19.35 8.95
C ILE A 12 9.01 -19.70 10.13
N ALA A 13 8.34 -20.86 10.07
CA ALA A 13 7.47 -21.32 11.14
C ALA A 13 8.22 -21.54 12.46
N LYS A 14 9.42 -22.13 12.41
CA LYS A 14 10.31 -22.24 13.58
C LYS A 14 10.51 -20.89 14.25
N GLY A 15 10.88 -19.85 13.49
CA GLY A 15 11.08 -18.51 14.02
C GLY A 15 9.79 -17.86 14.52
N GLN A 16 8.67 -18.03 13.82
CA GLN A 16 7.37 -17.45 14.21
C GLN A 16 6.80 -18.08 15.48
N LEU A 17 7.05 -19.38 15.70
CA LEU A 17 6.61 -20.12 16.88
C LEU A 17 7.60 -20.04 18.04
N GLY A 18 8.77 -19.41 17.84
CA GLY A 18 9.80 -19.28 18.87
C GLY A 18 10.43 -20.61 19.30
N LEU A 19 10.50 -21.59 18.40
CA LEU A 19 11.07 -22.91 18.72
C LEU A 19 12.60 -22.87 18.71
N ASP A 20 13.23 -23.35 19.77
CA ASP A 20 14.66 -23.63 19.80
C ASP A 20 15.01 -24.84 18.90
N ASP A 21 16.31 -25.09 18.72
CA ASP A 21 16.82 -26.14 17.84
C ASP A 21 16.35 -27.55 18.22
N ASP A 22 16.28 -27.85 19.52
CA ASP A 22 15.96 -29.20 20.00
C ASP A 22 14.45 -29.43 19.96
N THR A 23 13.66 -28.44 20.39
CA THR A 23 12.20 -28.48 20.25
C THR A 23 11.79 -28.55 18.77
N TYR A 24 12.50 -27.85 17.89
CA TYR A 24 12.27 -27.93 16.44
C TYR A 24 12.55 -29.34 15.90
N ARG A 25 13.69 -29.95 16.25
CA ARG A 25 14.02 -31.33 15.84
C ARG A 25 13.00 -32.34 16.37
N ALA A 26 12.56 -32.19 17.62
CA ALA A 26 11.53 -33.04 18.21
C ALA A 26 10.19 -32.92 17.47
N ALA A 27 9.80 -31.69 17.09
CA ALA A 27 8.57 -31.48 16.33
C ALA A 27 8.63 -32.05 14.90
N LEU A 28 9.80 -31.97 14.25
CA LEU A 28 10.03 -32.63 12.96
C LEU A 28 9.94 -34.16 13.07
N LEU A 29 10.53 -34.72 14.14
CA LEU A 29 10.49 -36.15 14.42
C LEU A 29 9.04 -36.62 14.68
N GLY A 30 8.27 -35.88 15.49
CA GLY A 30 6.88 -36.21 15.79
C GLY A 30 5.95 -36.14 14.57
N ALA A 31 6.19 -35.20 13.65
CA ALA A 31 5.32 -35.01 12.48
C ALA A 31 5.67 -35.89 11.27
N ALA A 32 6.96 -36.20 11.06
CA ALA A 32 7.45 -36.87 9.86
C ALA A 32 8.49 -37.97 10.11
N GLY A 33 8.84 -38.26 11.36
CA GLY A 33 9.80 -39.30 11.73
C GLY A 33 11.26 -38.99 11.38
N LYS A 34 11.58 -37.73 11.03
CA LYS A 34 12.92 -37.30 10.63
C LYS A 34 13.32 -36.01 11.32
N THR A 35 14.60 -35.82 11.57
CA THR A 35 15.13 -34.64 12.29
C THR A 35 15.56 -33.50 11.38
N SER A 36 15.54 -33.70 10.05
CA SER A 36 15.96 -32.70 9.07
C SER A 36 15.02 -32.62 7.86
N CYS A 37 14.69 -31.39 7.44
CA CYS A 37 13.93 -31.14 6.23
C CYS A 37 14.64 -31.57 4.93
N SER A 38 15.98 -31.69 4.94
CA SER A 38 16.73 -32.14 3.75
C SER A 38 16.42 -33.61 3.42
N GLN A 39 16.25 -34.44 4.46
CA GLN A 39 15.95 -35.87 4.39
C GLN A 39 14.46 -36.15 4.11
N MET A 40 13.61 -35.12 4.14
CA MET A 40 12.17 -35.28 3.96
C MET A 40 11.73 -35.27 2.49
N SER A 41 10.69 -36.03 2.19
CA SER A 41 9.98 -36.00 0.91
C SER A 41 8.96 -34.85 0.88
N LEU A 42 8.42 -34.54 -0.32
CA LEU A 42 7.39 -33.51 -0.49
C LEU A 42 6.15 -33.76 0.40
N PRO A 43 5.58 -34.99 0.47
CA PRO A 43 4.46 -35.29 1.38
C PRO A 43 4.80 -35.11 2.86
N GLU A 44 6.00 -35.51 3.29
CA GLU A 44 6.45 -35.37 4.67
C GLU A 44 6.60 -33.90 5.08
N LEU A 45 7.18 -33.06 4.21
CA LEU A 45 7.27 -31.62 4.45
C LEU A 45 5.90 -30.96 4.57
N ASN A 46 4.91 -31.40 3.78
CA ASN A 46 3.54 -30.92 3.93
C ASN A 46 2.94 -31.33 5.29
N LYS A 47 3.17 -32.55 5.77
CA LYS A 47 2.72 -32.98 7.11
C LYS A 47 3.31 -32.11 8.22
N VAL A 48 4.61 -31.83 8.16
CA VAL A 48 5.27 -30.91 9.11
C VAL A 48 4.66 -29.52 9.06
N LEU A 49 4.45 -28.98 7.85
CA LEU A 49 3.87 -27.66 7.68
C LEU A 49 2.44 -27.58 8.25
N GLU A 50 1.62 -28.61 8.04
CA GLU A 50 0.28 -28.71 8.62
C GLU A 50 0.32 -28.84 10.15
N HIS A 51 1.28 -29.60 10.70
CA HIS A 51 1.51 -29.67 12.15
C HIS A 51 1.83 -28.28 12.73
N PHE A 52 2.71 -27.51 12.07
CA PHE A 52 3.02 -26.15 12.50
C PHE A 52 1.85 -25.19 12.35
N LYS A 53 1.03 -25.31 11.30
CA LYS A 53 -0.21 -24.52 11.18
C LYS A 53 -1.15 -24.76 12.34
N LYS A 54 -1.33 -26.03 12.75
CA LYS A 54 -2.13 -26.39 13.94
C LYS A 54 -1.54 -25.81 15.22
N ALA A 55 -0.22 -25.75 15.32
CA ALA A 55 0.49 -25.11 16.43
C ALA A 55 0.44 -23.56 16.41
N GLY A 56 -0.22 -22.95 15.43
CA GLY A 56 -0.42 -21.49 15.35
C GLY A 56 0.43 -20.79 14.28
N PHE A 57 1.18 -21.52 13.46
CA PHE A 57 1.89 -20.93 12.32
C PHE A 57 0.89 -20.35 11.31
N LYS A 58 0.99 -19.04 11.06
CA LYS A 58 0.17 -18.34 10.07
C LYS A 58 1.07 -17.86 8.95
N THR A 59 0.92 -18.43 7.76
CA THR A 59 1.65 -17.97 6.57
C THR A 59 1.21 -16.55 6.22
N LYS A 60 2.11 -15.57 6.38
CA LYS A 60 1.88 -14.24 5.83
C LYS A 60 1.96 -14.36 4.30
N ALA A 61 0.83 -14.23 3.61
CA ALA A 61 0.87 -14.07 2.16
C ALA A 61 1.71 -12.84 1.81
N LYS A 62 2.63 -12.98 0.86
CA LYS A 62 3.41 -11.82 0.39
C LYS A 62 2.41 -10.80 -0.17
N ARG A 63 2.48 -9.56 0.31
CA ARG A 63 1.64 -8.48 -0.21
C ARG A 63 1.85 -8.36 -1.72
N ARG A 64 0.75 -8.37 -2.47
CA ARG A 64 0.78 -8.19 -3.92
C ARG A 64 1.04 -6.72 -4.21
N LEU A 65 2.24 -6.39 -4.68
CA LEU A 65 2.57 -5.04 -5.10
C LEU A 65 1.88 -4.71 -6.43
N SER A 66 1.69 -3.41 -6.68
CA SER A 66 1.20 -2.92 -7.97
C SER A 66 2.17 -3.33 -9.09
N PRO A 67 1.65 -3.75 -10.25
CA PRO A 67 2.50 -4.05 -11.41
C PRO A 67 3.22 -2.79 -11.88
N LYS A 68 4.33 -2.96 -12.62
CA LYS A 68 4.97 -1.85 -13.31
C LYS A 68 3.97 -1.21 -14.28
N SER A 69 4.02 0.11 -14.39
CA SER A 69 3.24 0.85 -15.38
C SER A 69 3.60 0.37 -16.79
N SER A 70 2.58 0.09 -17.61
CA SER A 70 2.75 -0.19 -19.03
C SER A 70 2.14 0.93 -19.89
N SER A 71 2.70 1.16 -21.08
CA SER A 71 2.17 2.12 -22.05
C SER A 71 0.81 1.67 -22.63
N THR A 72 0.53 0.37 -22.60
CA THR A 72 -0.74 -0.23 -23.04
C THR A 72 -1.86 -0.06 -22.01
N GLN A 73 -1.54 0.22 -20.74
CA GLN A 73 -2.53 0.47 -19.71
C GLN A 73 -3.13 1.87 -19.85
N LEU A 74 -4.40 2.00 -19.47
CA LEU A 74 -5.07 3.29 -19.40
C LEU A 74 -4.34 4.22 -18.41
N GLY A 75 -4.07 5.46 -18.82
CA GLY A 75 -3.36 6.46 -18.00
C GLY A 75 -4.03 6.72 -16.64
N GLU A 76 -5.35 6.56 -16.57
CA GLU A 76 -6.19 6.77 -15.39
C GLU A 76 -5.93 5.67 -14.35
N ILE A 77 -5.70 4.43 -14.78
CA ILE A 77 -5.30 3.33 -13.88
C ILE A 77 -3.92 3.62 -13.29
N ASN A 78 -2.98 4.11 -14.11
CA ASN A 78 -1.65 4.51 -13.65
C ASN A 78 -1.73 5.66 -12.63
N LYS A 79 -2.60 6.67 -12.88
CA LYS A 79 -2.88 7.75 -11.92
C LYS A 79 -3.45 7.22 -10.61
N ILE A 80 -4.43 6.30 -10.65
CA ILE A 80 -5.01 5.69 -9.44
C ILE A 80 -3.93 5.01 -8.60
N ARG A 81 -3.09 4.18 -9.22
CA ARG A 81 -1.98 3.49 -8.53
C ARG A 81 -0.98 4.47 -7.94
N ALA A 82 -0.58 5.48 -8.72
CA ALA A 82 0.35 6.51 -8.26
C ALA A 82 -0.19 7.21 -7.01
N ILE A 83 -1.46 7.64 -7.02
CA ILE A 83 -2.08 8.28 -5.85
C ILE A 83 -2.12 7.32 -4.65
N TRP A 84 -2.49 6.06 -4.85
CA TRP A 84 -2.54 5.06 -3.76
C TRP A 84 -1.18 4.84 -3.10
N ILE A 85 -0.13 4.68 -3.92
CA ILE A 85 1.25 4.52 -3.45
C ILE A 85 1.72 5.77 -2.72
N THR A 86 1.43 6.97 -3.25
CA THR A 86 1.76 8.24 -2.60
C THR A 86 1.07 8.38 -1.24
N MET A 87 -0.23 8.09 -1.17
CA MET A 87 -0.98 8.10 0.10
C MET A 87 -0.41 7.13 1.13
N HIS A 88 0.08 5.96 0.70
CA HIS A 88 0.77 5.03 1.61
C HIS A 88 2.13 5.58 2.07
N LYS A 89 2.91 6.22 1.19
CA LYS A 89 4.17 6.87 1.57
C LYS A 89 3.97 8.01 2.56
N GLN A 90 2.88 8.76 2.43
CA GLN A 90 2.44 9.80 3.36
C GLN A 90 1.77 9.24 4.62
N SER A 91 1.68 7.91 4.78
CA SER A 91 1.03 7.23 5.90
C SER A 91 -0.47 7.49 6.06
N PHE A 92 -1.16 8.02 5.04
CA PHE A 92 -2.62 8.16 5.02
C PHE A 92 -3.34 6.83 4.82
N VAL A 93 -2.66 5.88 4.16
CA VAL A 93 -3.17 4.52 3.93
C VAL A 93 -2.21 3.52 4.58
N ARG A 94 -2.76 2.58 5.36
CA ARG A 94 -1.98 1.55 6.06
C ARG A 94 -1.40 0.47 5.15
N ASP A 95 -2.07 0.17 4.04
CA ASP A 95 -1.68 -0.88 3.09
C ASP A 95 -1.62 -0.37 1.65
N GLY A 96 -0.40 -0.20 1.14
CA GLY A 96 -0.12 0.25 -0.22
C GLY A 96 -0.16 -0.86 -1.28
N SER A 97 -0.62 -2.07 -0.95
CA SER A 97 -0.67 -3.20 -1.88
C SER A 97 -1.79 -3.05 -2.93
N GLU A 98 -1.60 -3.70 -4.08
CA GLU A 98 -2.60 -3.76 -5.15
C GLU A 98 -3.87 -4.50 -4.68
N THR A 99 -3.75 -5.42 -3.70
CA THR A 99 -4.91 -6.09 -3.11
C THR A 99 -5.78 -5.12 -2.31
N ALA A 100 -5.17 -4.23 -1.54
CA ALA A 100 -5.89 -3.19 -0.82
C ALA A 100 -6.53 -2.17 -1.78
N LEU A 101 -5.84 -1.85 -2.89
CA LEU A 101 -6.39 -1.00 -3.94
C LEU A 101 -7.61 -1.65 -4.62
N ASP A 102 -7.54 -2.94 -4.96
CA ASP A 102 -8.69 -3.67 -5.50
C ASP A 102 -9.87 -3.63 -4.52
N ALA A 103 -9.64 -3.84 -3.23
CA ALA A 103 -10.69 -3.75 -2.21
C ALA A 103 -11.35 -2.36 -2.18
N TYR A 104 -10.55 -1.29 -2.30
CA TYR A 104 -11.06 0.07 -2.42
C TYR A 104 -11.91 0.26 -3.68
N VAL A 105 -11.41 -0.20 -4.84
CA VAL A 105 -12.13 -0.14 -6.14
C VAL A 105 -13.48 -0.85 -6.05
N ASN A 106 -13.49 -2.07 -5.50
CA ASN A 106 -14.72 -2.84 -5.28
C ASN A 106 -15.72 -2.08 -4.40
N ARG A 107 -15.25 -1.49 -3.30
CA ARG A 107 -16.11 -0.68 -2.41
C ARG A 107 -16.70 0.54 -3.12
N MET A 108 -15.97 1.16 -4.05
CA MET A 108 -16.48 2.32 -4.79
C MET A 108 -17.51 1.91 -5.84
N LEU A 109 -17.23 0.90 -6.65
CA LEU A 109 -18.07 0.50 -7.77
C LEU A 109 -19.31 -0.30 -7.34
N ASN A 110 -19.20 -1.12 -6.30
CA ASN A 110 -20.34 -1.90 -5.80
C ASN A 110 -21.31 -1.07 -4.96
N ARG A 111 -20.96 0.15 -4.55
CA ARG A 111 -21.88 1.03 -3.80
C ARG A 111 -23.19 1.30 -4.57
N ALA A 112 -23.11 1.40 -5.89
CA ALA A 112 -24.27 1.64 -6.76
C ALA A 112 -25.07 0.37 -7.07
N LYS A 113 -24.51 -0.82 -6.79
CA LYS A 113 -25.10 -2.12 -7.15
C LYS A 113 -25.37 -2.92 -5.87
N VAL A 114 -26.41 -2.52 -5.15
CA VAL A 114 -26.88 -3.27 -3.97
C VAL A 114 -27.27 -4.68 -4.42
N GLY A 115 -26.56 -5.70 -3.92
CA GLY A 115 -26.86 -7.12 -4.16
C GLY A 115 -26.03 -7.86 -5.22
N ALA A 116 -25.23 -7.16 -6.04
CA ALA A 116 -24.34 -7.80 -7.02
C ALA A 116 -22.90 -7.85 -6.49
N ASN A 117 -22.43 -9.02 -6.07
CA ASN A 117 -21.05 -9.19 -5.58
C ASN A 117 -20.06 -9.33 -6.75
N VAL A 118 -19.86 -8.25 -7.50
CA VAL A 118 -18.93 -8.23 -8.64
C VAL A 118 -17.53 -7.90 -8.14
N SER A 119 -16.56 -8.77 -8.45
CA SER A 119 -15.15 -8.53 -8.18
C SER A 119 -14.49 -7.76 -9.32
N TYR A 120 -14.10 -6.52 -9.05
CA TYR A 120 -13.32 -5.66 -9.93
C TYR A 120 -11.83 -5.74 -9.57
N HIS A 121 -10.99 -5.83 -10.60
CA HIS A 121 -9.54 -5.70 -10.45
C HIS A 121 -9.09 -4.42 -11.14
N THR A 122 -8.22 -3.67 -10.47
CA THR A 122 -7.76 -2.33 -10.90
C THR A 122 -7.17 -2.34 -12.31
N GLN A 123 -6.53 -3.45 -12.69
CA GLN A 123 -5.94 -3.63 -14.01
C GLN A 123 -6.94 -3.67 -15.17
N PHE A 124 -8.18 -4.12 -14.91
CA PHE A 124 -9.18 -4.38 -15.94
C PHE A 124 -10.33 -3.37 -15.91
N LEU A 125 -10.11 -2.21 -15.29
CA LEU A 125 -11.11 -1.15 -15.26
C LEU A 125 -11.29 -0.53 -16.64
N THR A 126 -12.54 -0.27 -17.00
CA THR A 126 -12.86 0.58 -18.16
C THR A 126 -12.60 2.04 -17.83
N LEU A 127 -12.50 2.91 -18.84
CA LEU A 127 -12.29 4.35 -18.63
C LEU A 127 -13.34 4.98 -17.71
N THR A 128 -14.62 4.69 -17.94
CA THR A 128 -15.72 5.20 -17.12
C THR A 128 -15.59 4.76 -15.67
N GLN A 129 -15.26 3.48 -15.42
CA GLN A 129 -15.05 2.95 -14.07
C GLN A 129 -13.82 3.58 -13.41
N ALA A 130 -12.73 3.75 -14.17
CA ALA A 130 -11.51 4.38 -13.67
C ALA A 130 -11.77 5.83 -13.23
N ILE A 131 -12.51 6.62 -14.01
CA ILE A 131 -12.90 7.99 -13.62
C ILE A 131 -13.76 8.00 -12.36
N GLN A 132 -14.74 7.09 -12.27
CA GLN A 132 -15.59 6.94 -11.09
C GLN A 132 -14.82 6.61 -9.82
N VAL A 133 -13.67 5.93 -9.92
CA VAL A 133 -12.78 5.64 -8.78
C VAL A 133 -11.81 6.79 -8.52
N LEU A 134 -11.25 7.37 -9.59
CA LEU A 134 -10.18 8.37 -9.52
C LEU A 134 -10.64 9.67 -8.86
N GLU A 135 -11.83 10.18 -9.20
CA GLU A 135 -12.31 11.46 -8.66
C GLU A 135 -12.60 11.40 -7.14
N PRO A 136 -13.28 10.37 -6.61
CA PRO A 136 -13.38 10.17 -5.16
C PRO A 136 -12.03 9.97 -4.49
N LEU A 137 -11.09 9.26 -5.13
CA LEU A 137 -9.76 9.05 -4.57
C LEU A 137 -8.99 10.37 -4.43
N LYS A 138 -9.04 11.25 -5.44
CA LYS A 138 -8.48 12.62 -5.35
C LYS A 138 -9.10 13.42 -4.22
N LYS A 139 -10.43 13.38 -4.07
CA LYS A 139 -11.15 14.08 -2.99
C LYS A 139 -10.75 13.56 -1.61
N TRP A 140 -10.61 12.25 -1.46
CA TRP A 140 -10.15 11.64 -0.23
C TRP A 140 -8.73 12.10 0.10
N HIS A 141 -7.80 11.98 -0.84
CA HIS A 141 -6.41 12.39 -0.63
C HIS A 141 -6.30 13.88 -0.25
N LYS A 142 -7.03 14.79 -0.91
CA LYS A 142 -7.12 16.21 -0.51
C LYS A 142 -7.52 16.39 0.95
N ARG A 143 -8.54 15.66 1.39
CA ARG A 143 -9.03 15.74 2.77
C ARG A 143 -7.97 15.26 3.76
N GLU A 144 -7.28 14.15 3.48
CA GLU A 144 -6.23 13.64 4.36
C GLU A 144 -5.05 14.62 4.47
N MET A 145 -4.61 15.21 3.35
CA MET A 145 -3.57 16.26 3.36
C MET A 145 -3.96 17.46 4.24
N LEU A 146 -5.21 17.93 4.12
CA LEU A 146 -5.72 19.03 4.95
C LEU A 146 -5.79 18.66 6.43
N ASN A 147 -6.27 17.46 6.75
CA ASN A 147 -6.35 16.98 8.11
C ASN A 147 -4.96 16.86 8.73
N HIS A 148 -3.97 16.40 7.96
CA HIS A 148 -2.58 16.33 8.40
C HIS A 148 -2.00 17.72 8.72
N LEU A 149 -2.20 18.70 7.84
CA LEU A 149 -1.74 20.07 8.12
C LEU A 149 -2.40 20.65 9.37
N LYS A 150 -3.71 20.44 9.54
CA LYS A 150 -4.44 20.88 10.74
C LYS A 150 -3.97 20.19 12.02
N ALA A 151 -3.82 18.86 11.99
CA ALA A 151 -3.43 18.08 13.16
C ALA A 151 -2.03 18.44 13.68
N ASN A 152 -1.13 18.86 12.77
CA ASN A 152 0.23 19.27 13.11
C ASN A 152 0.39 20.80 13.25
N ASN A 153 -0.71 21.58 13.25
CA ASN A 153 -0.69 23.05 13.28
C ASN A 153 0.25 23.68 12.24
N MET A 154 0.34 23.09 11.05
CA MET A 154 1.22 23.54 9.98
C MET A 154 0.54 24.64 9.14
N GLN A 155 1.31 25.66 8.79
CA GLN A 155 0.90 26.68 7.83
C GLN A 155 0.95 26.11 6.40
N ALA A 156 -0.06 26.42 5.58
CA ALA A 156 -0.06 26.07 4.17
C ALA A 156 0.73 27.10 3.35
N TYR A 157 1.59 26.63 2.45
CA TYR A 157 2.39 27.47 1.56
C TYR A 157 2.09 27.20 0.09
N GLU A 158 2.07 28.24 -0.72
CA GLU A 158 1.92 28.15 -2.18
C GLU A 158 3.15 28.73 -2.87
N ALA A 159 3.58 28.09 -3.96
CA ALA A 159 4.65 28.63 -4.80
C ALA A 159 4.20 29.92 -5.50
N PHE A 160 5.02 30.95 -5.42
CA PHE A 160 4.82 32.24 -6.05
C PHE A 160 6.09 32.66 -6.79
N ASN A 161 5.99 32.93 -8.09
CA ASN A 161 7.11 33.43 -8.87
C ASN A 161 7.20 34.95 -8.74
N CYS A 162 8.31 35.44 -8.20
CA CYS A 162 8.59 36.86 -8.10
C CYS A 162 9.13 37.38 -9.43
N LEU A 163 8.33 38.19 -10.13
CA LEU A 163 8.72 38.78 -11.42
C LEU A 163 9.96 39.68 -11.34
N VAL A 164 10.25 40.26 -10.17
CA VAL A 164 11.39 41.16 -9.96
C VAL A 164 12.70 40.40 -9.84
N SER A 165 12.72 39.29 -9.09
CA SER A 165 13.95 38.48 -8.89
C SER A 165 14.05 37.27 -9.82
N GLY A 166 12.98 36.92 -10.53
CA GLY A 166 12.87 35.70 -11.33
C GLY A 166 12.84 34.41 -10.50
N GLN A 167 12.87 34.52 -9.17
CA GLN A 167 12.93 33.38 -8.25
C GLN A 167 11.54 32.97 -7.74
N THR A 168 11.38 31.68 -7.43
CA THR A 168 10.15 31.14 -6.84
C THR A 168 10.25 31.10 -5.32
N TYR A 169 9.21 31.59 -4.66
CA TYR A 169 9.09 31.70 -3.21
C TYR A 169 7.90 30.92 -2.68
N ALA A 170 7.91 30.58 -1.40
CA ALA A 170 6.76 30.05 -0.68
C ALA A 170 6.03 31.17 0.05
N ARG A 171 4.79 31.47 -0.37
CA ARG A 171 3.90 32.43 0.32
C ARG A 171 2.91 31.70 1.23
N PRO A 172 2.65 32.16 2.46
CA PRO A 172 1.65 31.57 3.32
C PRO A 172 0.24 31.83 2.75
N ILE A 173 -0.63 30.82 2.83
CA ILE A 173 -2.04 30.93 2.44
C ILE A 173 -2.95 30.42 3.56
N PRO A 174 -4.17 30.97 3.70
CA PRO A 174 -5.15 30.43 4.64
C PRO A 174 -5.53 28.99 4.29
N LEU A 175 -5.60 28.10 5.29
CA LEU A 175 -6.03 26.71 5.08
C LEU A 175 -7.46 26.61 4.52
N SER A 176 -8.31 27.63 4.74
CA SER A 176 -9.66 27.71 4.17
C SER A 176 -9.68 27.79 2.65
N THR A 177 -8.61 28.29 2.02
CA THR A 177 -8.52 28.43 0.55
C THR A 177 -8.11 27.12 -0.13
N VAL A 178 -7.38 26.24 0.57
CA VAL A 178 -6.79 25.02 0.00
C VAL A 178 -7.84 24.04 -0.58
N PRO A 179 -9.00 23.76 0.06
CA PRO A 179 -10.01 22.85 -0.49
C PRO A 179 -10.52 23.22 -1.88
N HIS A 180 -10.58 24.52 -2.19
CA HIS A 180 -11.12 25.06 -3.44
C HIS A 180 -10.13 24.98 -4.61
N LYS A 181 -8.85 24.67 -4.34
CA LYS A 181 -7.82 24.57 -5.37
C LYS A 181 -7.89 23.26 -6.16
N SER A 182 -7.28 23.23 -7.34
CA SER A 182 -7.18 22.01 -8.15
C SER A 182 -6.40 20.91 -7.40
N TYR A 183 -6.61 19.64 -7.76
CA TYR A 183 -5.89 18.53 -7.11
C TYR A 183 -4.36 18.66 -7.18
N PRO A 184 -3.75 18.94 -8.35
CA PRO A 184 -2.31 19.15 -8.43
C PRO A 184 -1.83 20.32 -7.55
N ALA A 185 -2.60 21.41 -7.47
CA ALA A 185 -2.25 22.55 -6.63
C ALA A 185 -2.24 22.18 -5.13
N VAL A 186 -3.21 21.39 -4.66
CA VAL A 186 -3.23 20.92 -3.26
C VAL A 186 -2.04 20.01 -2.96
N CYS A 187 -1.67 19.10 -3.88
CA CYS A 187 -0.48 18.26 -3.70
C CYS A 187 0.79 19.11 -3.60
N ASN A 188 0.96 20.10 -4.49
CA ASN A 188 2.12 20.99 -4.46
C ASN A 188 2.16 21.80 -3.16
N ILE A 189 1.02 22.36 -2.72
CA ILE A 189 0.92 23.06 -1.43
C ILE A 189 1.33 22.16 -0.27
N PHE A 190 0.82 20.92 -0.24
CA PHE A 190 1.16 19.97 0.81
C PHE A 190 2.66 19.66 0.80
N GLU A 191 3.22 19.35 -0.37
CA GLU A 191 4.65 19.08 -0.54
C GLU A 191 5.51 20.26 -0.08
N ILE A 192 5.25 21.49 -0.54
CA ILE A 192 5.99 22.70 -0.11
C ILE A 192 5.87 22.89 1.41
N SER A 193 4.71 22.63 1.99
CA SER A 193 4.46 22.83 3.42
C SER A 193 5.17 21.78 4.28
N THR A 194 5.41 20.56 3.76
CA THR A 194 6.04 19.45 4.50
C THR A 194 7.50 19.18 4.13
N ASN A 195 8.00 19.72 3.02
CA ASN A 195 9.32 19.36 2.49
C ASN A 195 10.43 20.15 3.20
N GLU A 196 11.11 19.49 4.12
CA GLU A 196 12.26 20.03 4.87
C GLU A 196 13.58 19.93 4.09
N ILE A 197 13.65 19.12 3.03
CA ILE A 197 14.90 18.76 2.35
C ILE A 197 15.38 19.85 1.38
N ASN A 198 14.45 20.58 0.75
CA ASN A 198 14.79 21.71 -0.12
C ASN A 198 13.67 22.76 -0.06
N PRO A 199 13.63 23.57 1.02
CA PRO A 199 12.56 24.54 1.22
C PRO A 199 12.70 25.71 0.23
N LEU A 200 11.60 26.08 -0.40
CA LEU A 200 11.54 27.34 -1.13
C LEU A 200 11.77 28.52 -0.16
N PRO A 201 12.46 29.59 -0.58
CA PRO A 201 12.62 30.77 0.25
C PRO A 201 11.24 31.34 0.60
N ARG A 202 11.02 31.64 1.88
CA ARG A 202 9.74 32.14 2.38
C ARG A 202 9.68 33.66 2.22
N VAL A 203 8.53 34.17 1.78
CA VAL A 203 8.20 35.61 1.71
C VAL A 203 7.21 35.95 2.81
#